data_AF-A0A1S2MAB7-F1
#
_entry.id   AF-A0A1S2MAB7-F1
#
_cell.length_a   1.000
_cell.length_b   1.000
_cell.length_c   1.000
_cell.angle_alpha   90.00
_cell.angle_beta   90.00
_cell.angle_gamma   90.00
#
_symmetry.space_group_name_H-M   'P 1'
#
loop_
_entity.id
_entity.type
_entity.pdbx_description
1 polymer ?
#
loop_
_entity_poly.entity_id
_entity_poly.type
_entity_poly.pdbx_seq_one_letter_code
_entity_poly.pdbx_strand_id
1 'polypeptide(L)'
;MISNPKDKITTSQTVIILVSYIIAVGILTLPRVTVDEVNTPDVWISVIIGGLIALFISIIIAKLSQQFPEKTFYQYSQEIVGKAVGRFISCIIILYFLILSAFEIRVLAEITEFYLLERTPFWAIIMPMMWVGIYLISGGINPMARLMEIIFPVTVVVLLLVLFMSVDVFEINNLRPVLGVGIAPPLKGIKTTALSFTCFEAMLFLVAFMKQPEKSVKVVLIATIIPLILYVVTVVMVIGAFSIDGVVTRTWPTIDLIQSYEFEGMLFERFESLLLAIWVMQIFSTFIITYYAASLGVAQLSNKGLVPVIFGILPVIYLIAMTPKNINDLQTLGDIIGNAALIIFGIIPILFLSINKVKGAKG
;
A
#
# COMPACT_ATOMS: atom_id res chain seq x y z
N MET A 1 6.53 -21.95 13.13
CA MET A 1 6.98 -21.08 14.24
C MET A 1 7.42 -19.76 13.64
N ILE A 2 7.28 -18.65 14.37
CA ILE A 2 7.99 -17.40 14.04
C ILE A 2 9.47 -17.78 13.85
N SER A 3 10.05 -17.42 12.70
CA SER A 3 11.37 -17.87 12.27
C SER A 3 12.48 -17.57 13.28
N ASN A 4 12.28 -16.57 14.16
CA ASN A 4 13.18 -16.24 15.25
C ASN A 4 12.39 -15.64 16.45
N PRO A 5 12.54 -16.16 17.68
CA PRO A 5 11.91 -15.56 18.88
C PRO A 5 12.32 -14.09 19.16
N LYS A 6 13.32 -13.55 18.44
CA LYS A 6 13.74 -12.14 18.49
C LYS A 6 13.03 -11.22 17.49
N ASP A 7 12.17 -11.75 16.61
CA ASP A 7 11.44 -10.96 15.62
C ASP A 7 10.23 -10.27 16.27
N LYS A 8 10.49 -9.17 16.98
CA LYS A 8 9.46 -8.37 17.65
C LYS A 8 9.62 -6.88 17.33
N ILE A 9 8.57 -6.28 16.76
CA ILE A 9 8.51 -4.86 16.40
C ILE A 9 7.75 -4.05 17.46
N THR A 10 8.16 -2.79 17.62
CA THR A 10 7.46 -1.85 18.50
C THR A 10 6.15 -1.37 17.88
N THR A 11 5.27 -0.79 18.70
CA THR A 11 4.02 -0.16 18.23
C THR A 11 4.31 0.92 17.18
N SER A 12 5.33 1.75 17.39
CA SER A 12 5.72 2.81 16.44
C SER A 12 6.25 2.24 15.13
N GLN A 13 7.09 1.19 15.19
CA GLN A 13 7.56 0.48 13.99
C GLN A 13 6.40 -0.13 13.20
N THR A 14 5.40 -0.66 13.89
CA THR A 14 4.20 -1.21 13.22
C THR A 14 3.39 -0.10 12.53
N VAL A 15 3.24 1.07 13.17
CA VAL A 15 2.64 2.26 12.53
C VAL A 15 3.42 2.64 11.29
N ILE A 16 4.73 2.78 11.39
CA ILE A 16 5.60 3.21 10.29
C ILE A 16 5.55 2.23 9.12
N ILE A 17 5.59 0.91 9.37
CA ILE A 17 5.43 -0.12 8.34
C ILE A 17 4.08 0.04 7.64
N LEU A 18 2.99 0.17 8.42
CA LEU A 18 1.64 0.22 7.85
C LEU A 18 1.37 1.51 7.07
N VAL A 19 1.83 2.66 7.59
CA VAL A 19 1.77 3.94 6.86
C VAL A 19 2.58 3.85 5.57
N SER A 20 3.79 3.27 5.65
CA SER A 20 4.65 3.15 4.47
C SER A 20 4.02 2.27 3.40
N TYR A 21 3.33 1.20 3.83
CA TYR A 21 2.59 0.31 2.96
C TYR A 21 1.44 1.04 2.24
N ILE A 22 0.66 1.85 2.97
CA ILE A 22 -0.50 2.56 2.42
C ILE A 22 -0.06 3.63 1.39
N ILE A 23 0.92 4.48 1.72
CA ILE A 23 1.23 5.70 0.95
C ILE A 23 1.71 5.41 -0.50
N ALA A 24 2.35 4.27 -0.75
CA ALA A 24 3.16 3.98 -1.94
C ALA A 24 2.57 4.41 -3.30
N VAL A 25 1.76 3.58 -3.95
CA VAL A 25 1.24 3.90 -5.29
C VAL A 25 -0.03 4.77 -5.20
N GLY A 26 -0.80 4.62 -4.11
CA GLY A 26 -2.09 5.27 -3.95
C GLY A 26 -2.02 6.78 -4.09
N ILE A 27 -1.09 7.46 -3.41
CA ILE A 27 -1.02 8.93 -3.45
C ILE A 27 -0.65 9.49 -4.83
N LEU A 28 0.00 8.69 -5.69
CA LEU A 28 0.40 9.15 -7.02
C LEU A 28 -0.74 9.15 -8.01
N THR A 29 -1.64 8.19 -7.89
CA THR A 29 -2.71 7.94 -8.87
C THR A 29 -4.08 8.36 -8.37
N LEU A 30 -4.28 8.45 -7.04
CA LEU A 30 -5.55 8.76 -6.41
C LEU A 30 -6.28 9.97 -7.01
N PRO A 31 -5.62 11.13 -7.26
CA PRO A 31 -6.30 12.27 -7.88
C PRO A 31 -6.89 11.91 -9.24
N ARG A 32 -6.13 11.24 -10.11
CA ARG A 32 -6.56 10.84 -11.45
C ARG A 32 -7.71 9.86 -11.41
N VAL A 33 -7.52 8.72 -10.73
CA VAL A 33 -8.50 7.61 -10.75
C VAL A 33 -9.82 8.01 -10.11
N THR A 34 -9.80 8.93 -9.14
CA THR A 34 -11.04 9.40 -8.50
C THR A 34 -11.76 10.44 -9.35
N VAL A 35 -11.04 11.40 -9.93
CA VAL A 35 -11.63 12.42 -10.80
C VAL A 35 -12.21 11.79 -12.06
N ASP A 36 -11.52 10.82 -12.67
CA ASP A 36 -12.01 10.08 -13.85
C ASP A 36 -13.35 9.36 -13.56
N GLU A 37 -13.48 8.77 -12.37
CA GLU A 37 -14.70 8.07 -11.95
C GLU A 37 -15.88 9.03 -11.69
N VAL A 38 -15.65 10.15 -10.99
CA VAL A 38 -16.76 10.99 -10.49
C VAL A 38 -16.99 12.28 -11.27
N ASN A 39 -16.02 12.72 -12.07
CA ASN A 39 -16.07 13.94 -12.88
C ASN A 39 -16.45 15.21 -12.07
N THR A 40 -15.87 15.38 -10.88
CA THR A 40 -16.04 16.57 -10.03
C THR A 40 -14.76 16.88 -9.23
N PRO A 41 -14.48 18.17 -8.93
CA PRO A 41 -13.41 18.55 -8.00
C PRO A 41 -13.68 18.12 -6.54
N ASP A 42 -14.92 17.74 -6.21
CA ASP A 42 -15.35 17.36 -4.85
C ASP A 42 -14.90 15.94 -4.43
N VAL A 43 -14.00 15.29 -5.17
CA VAL A 43 -13.45 13.96 -4.87
C VAL A 43 -12.79 13.84 -3.49
N TRP A 44 -12.31 14.94 -2.93
CA TRP A 44 -11.73 14.95 -1.59
C TRP A 44 -12.73 14.45 -0.53
N ILE A 45 -14.05 14.63 -0.75
CA ILE A 45 -15.11 14.04 0.09
C ILE A 45 -15.12 12.52 -0.05
N SER A 46 -15.01 12.00 -1.28
CA SER A 46 -14.88 10.56 -1.54
C SER A 46 -13.68 9.98 -0.82
N VAL A 47 -12.54 10.71 -0.80
CA VAL A 47 -11.30 10.26 -0.14
C VAL A 47 -11.50 10.14 1.36
N ILE A 48 -12.15 11.14 1.99
CA ILE A 48 -12.48 11.10 3.41
C ILE A 48 -13.35 9.89 3.74
N ILE A 49 -14.46 9.70 3.02
CA ILE A 49 -15.40 8.60 3.30
C ILE A 49 -14.75 7.24 3.03
N GLY A 50 -14.01 7.10 1.93
CA GLY A 50 -13.28 5.88 1.59
C GLY A 50 -12.23 5.52 2.65
N GLY A 51 -11.49 6.51 3.14
CA GLY A 51 -10.52 6.32 4.23
C GLY A 51 -11.17 5.90 5.54
N LEU A 52 -12.35 6.43 5.87
CA LEU A 52 -13.11 6.01 7.06
C LEU A 52 -13.63 4.56 6.93
N ILE A 53 -14.07 4.16 5.74
CA ILE A 53 -14.48 2.76 5.48
C ILE A 53 -13.28 1.83 5.60
N ALA A 54 -12.14 2.18 5.00
CA ALA A 54 -10.91 1.41 5.12
C ALA A 54 -10.44 1.32 6.57
N LEU A 55 -10.53 2.41 7.34
CA LEU A 55 -10.22 2.40 8.77
C LEU A 55 -11.11 1.41 9.54
N PHE A 56 -12.42 1.40 9.25
CA PHE A 56 -13.35 0.47 9.88
C PHE A 56 -12.97 -1.00 9.60
N ILE A 57 -12.67 -1.35 8.35
CA ILE A 57 -12.24 -2.70 7.96
C ILE A 57 -10.91 -3.06 8.64
N SER A 58 -9.96 -2.12 8.67
CA SER A 58 -8.68 -2.29 9.35
C SER A 58 -8.83 -2.61 10.84
N ILE A 59 -9.79 -1.96 11.53
CA ILE A 59 -10.08 -2.21 12.95
C ILE A 59 -10.61 -3.64 13.14
N ILE A 60 -11.46 -4.13 12.23
CA ILE A 60 -11.98 -5.52 12.26
C ILE A 60 -10.82 -6.51 12.15
N ILE A 61 -9.90 -6.30 11.21
CA ILE A 61 -8.72 -7.16 11.01
C ILE A 61 -7.78 -7.12 12.22
N ALA A 62 -7.54 -5.94 12.78
CA ALA A 62 -6.72 -5.77 13.97
C ALA A 62 -7.33 -6.53 15.17
N LYS A 63 -8.64 -6.42 15.39
CA LYS A 63 -9.37 -7.13 16.45
C LYS A 63 -9.41 -8.64 16.26
N LEU A 64 -9.50 -9.12 15.02
CA LEU A 64 -9.39 -10.55 14.73
C LEU A 64 -8.00 -11.06 15.12
N SER A 65 -6.95 -10.37 14.66
CA SER A 65 -5.57 -10.78 14.88
C SER A 65 -5.17 -10.68 16.36
N GLN A 66 -5.76 -9.75 17.14
CA GLN A 66 -5.58 -9.65 18.60
C GLN A 66 -6.04 -10.89 19.38
N GLN A 67 -7.01 -11.64 18.87
CA GLN A 67 -7.50 -12.84 19.53
C GLN A 67 -6.50 -14.00 19.44
N PHE A 68 -5.49 -13.89 18.57
CA PHE A 68 -4.47 -14.90 18.35
C PHE A 68 -3.06 -14.31 18.45
N PRO A 69 -2.64 -13.85 19.65
CA PRO A 69 -1.29 -13.33 19.85
C PRO A 69 -0.22 -14.32 19.38
N GLU A 70 0.86 -13.80 18.79
CA GLU A 70 2.01 -14.58 18.30
C GLU A 70 1.72 -15.58 17.15
N LYS A 71 0.49 -15.61 16.65
CA LYS A 71 0.10 -16.41 15.50
C LYS A 71 -0.26 -15.50 14.34
N THR A 72 0.26 -15.79 13.17
CA THR A 72 -0.17 -15.12 11.94
C THR A 72 -1.47 -15.73 11.43
N PHE A 73 -2.13 -15.05 10.50
CA PHE A 73 -3.32 -15.58 9.82
C PHE A 73 -3.10 -16.97 9.23
N TYR A 74 -1.94 -17.27 8.68
CA TYR A 74 -1.64 -18.58 8.10
C TYR A 74 -1.69 -19.72 9.14
N GLN A 75 -1.53 -19.40 10.42
CA GLN A 75 -1.60 -20.33 11.54
C GLN A 75 -3.00 -20.35 12.16
N TYR A 76 -3.50 -19.20 12.63
CA TYR A 76 -4.78 -19.17 13.33
C TYR A 76 -5.97 -19.47 12.42
N SER A 77 -5.84 -19.28 11.10
CA SER A 77 -6.91 -19.66 10.18
C SER A 77 -7.22 -21.17 10.23
N GLN A 78 -6.18 -21.99 10.37
CA GLN A 78 -6.31 -23.45 10.50
C GLN A 78 -6.94 -23.86 11.84
N GLU A 79 -6.81 -23.04 12.89
CA GLU A 79 -7.43 -23.27 14.20
C GLU A 79 -8.93 -22.94 14.18
N ILE A 80 -9.30 -21.86 13.50
CA ILE A 80 -10.70 -21.40 13.44
C ILE A 80 -11.56 -22.30 12.55
N VAL A 81 -11.10 -22.60 11.32
CA VAL A 81 -11.93 -23.34 10.32
C VAL A 81 -11.41 -24.75 10.00
N GLY A 82 -10.35 -25.20 10.67
CA GLY A 82 -9.71 -26.50 10.43
C GLY A 82 -8.62 -26.46 9.36
N LYS A 83 -7.77 -27.49 9.34
CA LYS A 83 -6.55 -27.53 8.52
C LYS A 83 -6.81 -27.40 7.01
N ALA A 84 -7.80 -28.11 6.47
CA ALA A 84 -8.07 -28.12 5.03
C ALA A 84 -8.55 -26.76 4.51
N VAL A 85 -9.62 -26.23 5.10
CA VAL A 85 -10.21 -24.93 4.73
C VAL A 85 -9.25 -23.78 5.05
N GLY A 86 -8.60 -23.82 6.22
CA GLY A 86 -7.65 -22.78 6.63
C GLY A 86 -6.44 -22.69 5.70
N ARG A 87 -5.92 -23.84 5.23
CA ARG A 87 -4.85 -23.87 4.21
C ARG A 87 -5.31 -23.31 2.88
N PHE A 88 -6.50 -23.69 2.40
CA PHE A 88 -7.03 -23.16 1.14
C PHE A 88 -7.16 -21.64 1.17
N ILE A 89 -7.74 -21.08 2.24
CA ILE A 89 -7.89 -19.63 2.40
C ILE A 89 -6.52 -18.94 2.54
N SER A 90 -5.60 -19.56 3.26
CA SER A 90 -4.21 -19.06 3.36
C SER A 90 -3.52 -19.02 2.00
N CYS A 91 -3.73 -20.02 1.13
CA CYS A 91 -3.19 -20.01 -0.23
C CYS A 91 -3.74 -18.85 -1.08
N ILE A 92 -5.02 -18.49 -0.93
CA ILE A 92 -5.62 -17.33 -1.62
C ILE A 92 -4.92 -16.04 -1.19
N ILE A 93 -4.69 -15.85 0.12
CA ILE A 93 -4.02 -14.66 0.65
C ILE A 93 -2.54 -14.61 0.23
N ILE A 94 -1.86 -15.76 0.22
CA ILE A 94 -0.49 -15.86 -0.31
C ILE A 94 -0.45 -15.44 -1.77
N LEU A 95 -1.38 -15.94 -2.60
CA LEU A 95 -1.45 -15.59 -4.01
C LEU A 95 -1.72 -14.10 -4.20
N TYR A 96 -2.60 -13.50 -3.40
CA TYR A 96 -2.85 -12.07 -3.38
C TYR A 96 -1.56 -11.28 -3.10
N PHE A 97 -0.85 -11.59 -2.01
CA PHE A 97 0.39 -10.87 -1.66
C PHE A 97 1.50 -11.08 -2.69
N LEU A 98 1.53 -12.25 -3.33
CA LEU A 98 2.48 -12.55 -4.40
C LEU A 98 2.20 -11.70 -5.64
N ILE A 99 0.95 -11.62 -6.08
CA ILE A 99 0.55 -10.78 -7.22
C ILE A 99 0.77 -9.29 -6.90
N LEU A 100 0.42 -8.85 -5.70
CA LEU A 100 0.64 -7.47 -5.27
C LEU A 100 2.15 -7.12 -5.24
N SER A 101 3.00 -8.02 -4.75
CA SER A 101 4.46 -7.80 -4.81
C SER A 101 4.99 -7.66 -6.25
N ALA A 102 4.45 -8.44 -7.18
CA ALA A 102 4.81 -8.36 -8.59
C ALA A 102 4.29 -7.08 -9.27
N PHE A 103 3.10 -6.62 -8.89
CA PHE A 103 2.55 -5.33 -9.33
C PHE A 103 3.44 -4.17 -8.87
N GLU A 104 3.84 -4.15 -7.60
CA GLU A 104 4.61 -3.06 -7.01
C GLU A 104 6.02 -2.95 -7.59
N ILE A 105 6.71 -4.07 -7.79
CA ILE A 105 8.03 -4.06 -8.43
C ILE A 105 7.93 -3.65 -9.91
N ARG A 106 6.80 -3.93 -10.58
CA ARG A 106 6.55 -3.46 -11.95
C ARG A 106 6.26 -1.96 -11.98
N VAL A 107 5.41 -1.44 -11.09
CA VAL A 107 5.15 0.00 -10.97
C VAL A 107 6.44 0.77 -10.67
N LEU A 108 7.29 0.24 -9.78
CA LEU A 108 8.61 0.80 -9.50
C LEU A 108 9.44 0.92 -10.78
N ALA A 109 9.45 -0.13 -11.61
CA ALA A 109 10.21 -0.16 -12.84
C ALA A 109 9.69 0.82 -13.90
N GLU A 110 8.36 0.96 -14.04
CA GLU A 110 7.73 1.94 -14.92
C GLU A 110 8.10 3.38 -14.53
N ILE A 111 7.96 3.72 -13.24
CA ILE A 111 8.28 5.07 -12.75
C ILE A 111 9.79 5.35 -12.88
N THR A 112 10.63 4.37 -12.58
CA THR A 112 12.08 4.54 -12.68
C THR A 112 12.52 4.69 -14.14
N GLU A 113 11.99 3.88 -15.05
CA GLU A 113 12.32 3.99 -16.48
C GLU A 113 11.85 5.34 -17.03
N PHE A 114 10.59 5.70 -16.79
CA PHE A 114 9.99 6.90 -17.37
C PHE A 114 10.61 8.20 -16.86
N TYR A 115 10.90 8.30 -15.56
CA TYR A 115 11.34 9.56 -14.95
C TYR A 115 12.83 9.66 -14.62
N LEU A 116 13.56 8.53 -14.49
CA LEU A 116 14.95 8.54 -14.02
C LEU A 116 15.94 7.93 -15.03
N LEU A 117 15.56 6.83 -15.67
CA LEU A 117 16.45 5.96 -16.44
C LEU A 117 15.84 5.61 -17.80
N GLU A 118 15.51 6.64 -18.58
CA GLU A 118 14.87 6.50 -19.90
C GLU A 118 15.61 5.46 -20.75
N ARG A 119 14.85 4.58 -21.41
CA ARG A 119 15.34 3.50 -22.30
C ARG A 119 16.09 2.38 -21.58
N THR A 120 16.09 2.35 -20.26
CA THR A 120 16.65 1.23 -19.50
C THR A 120 15.65 0.07 -19.49
N PRO A 121 16.05 -1.15 -19.92
CA PRO A 121 15.12 -2.26 -19.99
C PRO A 121 14.66 -2.68 -18.58
N PHE A 122 13.38 -3.05 -18.44
CA PHE A 122 12.78 -3.36 -17.13
C PHE A 122 13.53 -4.41 -16.31
N TRP A 123 14.14 -5.41 -16.95
CA TRP A 123 14.90 -6.45 -16.24
C TRP A 123 16.10 -5.86 -15.48
N ALA A 124 16.73 -4.81 -16.02
CA ALA A 124 17.90 -4.15 -15.42
C ALA A 124 17.52 -3.28 -14.22
N ILE A 125 16.24 -2.88 -14.09
CA ILE A 125 15.71 -2.16 -12.94
C ILE A 125 15.18 -3.14 -11.89
N ILE A 126 14.38 -4.12 -12.33
CA ILE A 126 13.67 -5.06 -11.45
C ILE A 126 14.64 -6.01 -10.75
N MET A 127 15.61 -6.60 -11.47
CA MET A 127 16.50 -7.60 -10.88
C MET A 127 17.31 -7.05 -9.68
N PRO A 128 18.00 -5.89 -9.78
CA PRO A 128 18.71 -5.33 -8.63
C PRO A 128 17.79 -5.07 -7.44
N MET A 129 16.61 -4.50 -7.67
CA MET A 129 15.64 -4.23 -6.60
C MET A 129 15.15 -5.51 -5.95
N MET A 130 14.88 -6.56 -6.72
CA MET A 130 14.52 -7.87 -6.21
C MET A 130 15.64 -8.50 -5.36
N TRP A 131 16.91 -8.39 -5.77
CA TRP A 131 18.07 -8.86 -5.00
C TRP A 131 18.24 -8.11 -3.67
N VAL A 132 18.09 -6.78 -3.68
CA VAL A 132 18.09 -5.97 -2.46
C VAL A 132 16.93 -6.38 -1.55
N GLY A 133 15.75 -6.64 -2.14
CA GLY A 133 14.58 -7.17 -1.44
C GLY A 133 14.88 -8.47 -0.72
N ILE A 134 15.45 -9.47 -1.41
CA ILE A 134 15.86 -10.76 -0.81
C ILE A 134 16.79 -10.54 0.37
N TYR A 135 17.84 -9.75 0.18
CA TYR A 135 18.82 -9.48 1.23
C TYR A 135 18.14 -8.93 2.50
N LEU A 136 17.24 -7.97 2.33
CA LEU A 136 16.53 -7.33 3.42
C LEU A 136 15.56 -8.30 4.13
N ILE A 137 14.67 -8.95 3.38
CA ILE A 137 13.61 -9.79 3.97
C ILE A 137 14.14 -11.14 4.49
N SER A 138 15.33 -11.58 4.04
CA SER A 138 16.03 -12.73 4.62
C SER A 138 16.45 -12.48 6.07
N GLY A 139 16.63 -11.22 6.46
CA GLY A 139 16.88 -10.82 7.85
C GLY A 139 15.62 -10.73 8.72
N GLY A 140 14.43 -11.02 8.17
CA GLY A 140 13.16 -11.01 8.88
C GLY A 140 12.51 -9.62 8.97
N ILE A 141 11.57 -9.46 9.90
CA ILE A 141 10.76 -8.24 10.04
C ILE A 141 11.53 -7.05 10.63
N ASN A 142 12.55 -7.30 11.44
CA ASN A 142 13.29 -6.24 12.15
C ASN A 142 14.10 -5.33 11.20
N PRO A 143 14.88 -5.86 10.23
CA PRO A 143 15.53 -5.03 9.22
C PRO A 143 14.54 -4.23 8.37
N MET A 144 13.40 -4.83 7.99
CA MET A 144 12.34 -4.12 7.27
C MET A 144 11.83 -2.94 8.09
N ALA A 145 11.53 -3.14 9.37
CA ALA A 145 11.07 -2.07 10.27
C ALA A 145 12.07 -0.91 10.33
N ARG A 146 13.37 -1.22 10.45
CA ARG A 146 14.44 -0.20 10.48
C ARG A 146 14.56 0.57 9.17
N LEU A 147 14.42 -0.10 8.03
CA LEU A 147 14.42 0.58 6.74
C LEU A 147 13.24 1.56 6.66
N MET A 148 12.05 1.14 7.08
CA MET A 148 10.86 2.01 7.07
C MET A 148 11.01 3.19 8.03
N GLU A 149 11.66 3.02 9.18
CA GLU A 149 12.00 4.12 10.10
C GLU A 149 12.90 5.19 9.46
N ILE A 150 13.70 4.82 8.46
CA ILE A 150 14.55 5.75 7.71
C ILE A 150 13.78 6.38 6.56
N ILE A 151 13.04 5.58 5.78
CA ILE A 151 12.34 6.05 4.58
C ILE A 151 11.18 6.98 4.96
N PHE A 152 10.35 6.59 5.93
CA PHE A 152 9.09 7.28 6.20
C PHE A 152 9.25 8.77 6.57
N PRO A 153 10.13 9.18 7.50
CA PRO A 153 10.30 10.60 7.82
C PRO A 153 10.77 11.41 6.60
N VAL A 154 11.65 10.84 5.78
CA VAL A 154 12.15 11.47 4.56
C VAL A 154 11.01 11.66 3.55
N THR A 155 10.17 10.64 3.35
CA THR A 155 8.97 10.71 2.50
C THR A 155 8.02 11.80 2.96
N VAL A 156 7.75 11.92 4.27
CA VAL A 156 6.85 12.96 4.80
C VAL A 156 7.43 14.36 4.59
N VAL A 157 8.72 14.57 4.88
CA VAL A 157 9.38 15.88 4.68
C VAL A 157 9.33 16.28 3.21
N VAL A 158 9.64 15.35 2.30
CA VAL A 158 9.58 15.59 0.87
C VAL A 158 8.17 15.93 0.41
N LEU A 159 7.17 15.16 0.84
CA LEU A 159 5.79 15.43 0.46
C LEU A 159 5.33 16.80 0.97
N LEU A 160 5.64 17.17 2.21
CA LEU A 160 5.29 18.49 2.74
C LEU A 160 5.99 19.63 2.00
N LEU A 161 7.24 19.44 1.60
CA LEU A 161 7.99 20.41 0.82
C LEU A 161 7.37 20.59 -0.57
N VAL A 162 7.02 19.49 -1.25
CA VAL A 162 6.32 19.51 -2.53
C VAL A 162 5.00 20.26 -2.42
N LEU A 163 4.18 19.93 -1.41
CA LEU A 163 2.89 20.57 -1.19
C LEU A 163 3.04 22.06 -0.88
N PHE A 164 4.06 22.45 -0.12
CA PHE A 164 4.37 23.85 0.17
C PHE A 164 4.77 24.62 -1.09
N MET A 165 5.62 24.04 -1.93
CA MET A 165 6.00 24.65 -3.21
C MET A 165 4.81 24.76 -4.15
N SER A 166 3.92 23.77 -4.13
CA SER A 166 2.72 23.67 -4.98
C SER A 166 1.67 24.77 -4.76
N VAL A 167 1.87 25.66 -3.78
CA VAL A 167 0.94 26.75 -3.48
C VAL A 167 0.93 27.82 -4.58
N ASP A 168 2.04 28.05 -5.28
CA ASP A 168 2.12 29.13 -6.28
C ASP A 168 1.31 28.86 -7.57
N VAL A 169 1.12 27.58 -7.95
CA VAL A 169 0.31 27.17 -9.10
C VAL A 169 -1.12 26.80 -8.70
N PHE A 170 -1.46 26.94 -7.42
CA PHE A 170 -2.76 26.54 -6.90
C PHE A 170 -3.83 27.60 -7.23
N GLU A 171 -4.80 27.22 -8.05
CA GLU A 171 -5.96 28.06 -8.35
C GLU A 171 -7.21 27.55 -7.64
N ILE A 172 -7.67 28.30 -6.63
CA ILE A 172 -8.86 27.93 -5.83
C ILE A 172 -10.14 27.78 -6.68
N ASN A 173 -10.19 28.42 -7.84
CA ASN A 173 -11.34 28.35 -8.74
C ASN A 173 -11.50 26.95 -9.37
N ASN A 174 -10.42 26.17 -9.46
CA ASN A 174 -10.48 24.78 -9.92
C ASN A 174 -11.23 23.86 -8.96
N LEU A 175 -11.44 24.30 -7.71
CA LEU A 175 -12.20 23.58 -6.68
C LEU A 175 -13.62 24.13 -6.48
N ARG A 176 -13.99 25.19 -7.21
CA ARG A 176 -15.28 25.87 -7.06
C ARG A 176 -16.17 25.67 -8.28
N PRO A 177 -17.51 25.68 -8.09
CA PRO A 177 -18.21 25.68 -6.81
C PRO A 177 -18.14 24.31 -6.11
N VAL A 178 -18.00 24.31 -4.78
CA VAL A 178 -18.02 23.09 -3.96
C VAL A 178 -19.43 22.50 -4.00
N LEU A 179 -19.54 21.21 -4.31
CA LEU A 179 -20.78 20.47 -4.54
C LEU A 179 -21.64 21.08 -5.66
N GLY A 180 -21.02 21.66 -6.69
CA GLY A 180 -21.71 22.24 -7.84
C GLY A 180 -22.63 21.27 -8.59
N VAL A 181 -22.27 19.98 -8.58
CA VAL A 181 -23.05 18.87 -9.21
C VAL A 181 -23.78 18.04 -8.14
N GLY A 182 -23.86 18.55 -6.91
CA GLY A 182 -24.48 17.87 -5.75
C GLY A 182 -23.61 16.80 -5.10
N ILE A 183 -24.16 16.11 -4.10
CA ILE A 183 -23.44 15.11 -3.30
C ILE A 183 -23.36 13.72 -3.96
N ALA A 184 -24.19 13.45 -4.96
CA ALA A 184 -24.27 12.13 -5.57
C ALA A 184 -22.95 11.69 -6.26
N PRO A 185 -22.25 12.53 -7.04
CA PRO A 185 -20.99 12.12 -7.68
C PRO A 185 -19.88 11.76 -6.68
N PRO A 186 -19.59 12.56 -5.62
CA PRO A 186 -18.61 12.14 -4.61
C PRO A 186 -18.93 10.81 -3.92
N LEU A 187 -20.21 10.46 -3.75
CA LEU A 187 -20.58 9.17 -3.17
C LEU A 187 -20.27 7.98 -4.10
N LYS A 188 -20.24 8.18 -5.42
CA LYS A 188 -19.84 7.12 -6.38
C LYS A 188 -18.34 6.80 -6.27
N GLY A 189 -17.51 7.81 -5.99
CA GLY A 189 -16.06 7.65 -5.85
C GLY A 189 -15.60 6.90 -4.61
N ILE A 190 -16.50 6.60 -3.66
CA ILE A 190 -16.16 5.93 -2.38
C ILE A 190 -15.45 4.60 -2.60
N LYS A 191 -15.89 3.81 -3.58
CA LYS A 191 -15.26 2.51 -3.86
C LYS A 191 -13.81 2.72 -4.31
N THR A 192 -13.59 3.57 -5.30
CA THR A 192 -12.27 3.88 -5.87
C THR A 192 -11.31 4.45 -4.82
N THR A 193 -11.81 5.31 -3.93
CA THR A 193 -10.98 5.85 -2.84
C THR A 193 -10.66 4.81 -1.78
N ALA A 194 -11.64 4.00 -1.35
CA ALA A 194 -11.42 2.93 -0.39
C ALA A 194 -10.37 1.91 -0.89
N LEU A 195 -10.36 1.66 -2.21
CA LEU A 195 -9.34 0.83 -2.86
C LEU A 195 -7.91 1.37 -2.67
N SER A 196 -7.74 2.69 -2.68
CA SER A 196 -6.43 3.32 -2.49
C SER A 196 -5.94 3.30 -1.04
N PHE A 197 -6.82 2.95 -0.09
CA PHE A 197 -6.49 2.72 1.33
C PHE A 197 -6.41 1.23 1.68
N THR A 198 -6.52 0.32 0.70
CA THR A 198 -6.09 -1.08 0.90
C THR A 198 -4.61 -1.09 1.30
N CYS A 199 -4.13 -2.18 1.90
CA CYS A 199 -2.85 -2.36 2.64
C CYS A 199 -3.03 -2.60 4.16
N PHE A 200 -4.25 -2.55 4.67
CA PHE A 200 -4.54 -2.94 6.06
C PHE A 200 -4.47 -4.45 6.29
N GLU A 201 -4.50 -5.26 5.23
CA GLU A 201 -4.30 -6.70 5.26
C GLU A 201 -2.95 -7.12 5.84
N ALA A 202 -1.94 -6.24 5.87
CA ALA A 202 -0.68 -6.55 6.54
C ALA A 202 -0.88 -6.84 8.04
N MET A 203 -1.92 -6.29 8.66
CA MET A 203 -2.23 -6.57 10.06
C MET A 203 -2.51 -8.06 10.34
N LEU A 204 -2.88 -8.84 9.33
CA LEU A 204 -3.06 -10.29 9.43
C LEU A 204 -1.78 -11.06 9.80
N PHE A 205 -0.60 -10.47 9.56
CA PHE A 205 0.66 -11.05 10.00
C PHE A 205 1.42 -10.15 10.97
N LEU A 206 1.36 -8.81 10.82
CA LEU A 206 2.12 -7.88 11.66
C LEU A 206 1.82 -8.02 13.15
N VAL A 207 0.57 -8.28 13.53
CA VAL A 207 0.16 -8.40 14.94
C VAL A 207 0.91 -9.53 15.66
N ALA A 208 1.25 -10.62 14.96
CA ALA A 208 2.02 -11.73 15.53
C ALA A 208 3.43 -11.31 15.97
N PHE A 209 3.99 -10.29 15.31
CA PHE A 209 5.33 -9.76 15.57
C PHE A 209 5.31 -8.54 16.51
N MET A 210 4.13 -8.02 16.91
CA MET A 210 4.07 -6.87 17.81
C MET A 210 4.54 -7.24 19.22
N LYS A 211 5.31 -6.35 19.85
CA LYS A 211 5.59 -6.42 21.29
C LYS A 211 4.34 -6.23 22.16
N GLN A 212 3.38 -5.45 21.66
CA GLN A 212 2.13 -5.08 22.35
C GLN A 212 0.93 -5.27 21.43
N PRO A 213 0.50 -6.53 21.15
CA PRO A 213 -0.61 -6.83 20.24
C PRO A 213 -1.91 -6.12 20.60
N GLU A 214 -2.15 -5.86 21.89
CA GLU A 214 -3.32 -5.14 22.40
C GLU A 214 -3.43 -3.69 21.87
N LYS A 215 -2.32 -3.12 21.39
CA LYS A 215 -2.28 -1.79 20.77
C LYS A 215 -2.54 -1.80 19.26
N SER A 216 -2.80 -2.96 18.64
CA SER A 216 -2.97 -3.05 17.17
C SER A 216 -4.11 -2.17 16.62
N VAL A 217 -5.20 -1.96 17.38
CA VAL A 217 -6.27 -1.00 17.00
C VAL A 217 -5.74 0.44 16.98
N LYS A 218 -4.93 0.82 17.98
CA LYS A 218 -4.28 2.15 18.01
C LYS A 218 -3.31 2.31 16.84
N VAL A 219 -2.57 1.26 16.49
CA VAL A 219 -1.67 1.24 15.33
C VAL A 219 -2.45 1.56 14.07
N VAL A 220 -3.52 0.82 13.81
CA VAL A 220 -4.37 1.02 12.63
C VAL A 220 -4.96 2.43 12.58
N LEU A 221 -5.49 2.93 13.70
CA LEU A 221 -6.04 4.29 13.77
C LEU A 221 -5.03 5.34 13.31
N ILE A 222 -3.83 5.34 13.89
CA ILE A 222 -2.78 6.30 13.55
C ILE A 222 -2.31 6.09 12.11
N ALA A 223 -2.10 4.82 11.73
CA ALA A 223 -1.54 4.47 10.44
C ALA A 223 -2.48 4.72 9.25
N THR A 224 -3.79 4.79 9.47
CA THR A 224 -4.76 5.17 8.43
C THR A 224 -5.00 6.68 8.41
N ILE A 225 -5.02 7.34 9.57
CA ILE A 225 -5.27 8.81 9.64
C ILE A 225 -4.12 9.60 8.97
N ILE A 226 -2.87 9.17 9.12
CA ILE A 226 -1.73 9.85 8.50
C ILE A 226 -1.86 9.88 6.96
N PRO A 227 -1.94 8.73 6.25
CA PRO A 227 -2.21 8.72 4.81
C PRO A 227 -3.49 9.42 4.43
N LEU A 228 -4.57 9.33 5.23
CA LEU A 228 -5.84 9.99 4.94
C LEU A 228 -5.66 11.51 4.78
N ILE A 229 -4.96 12.14 5.73
CA ILE A 229 -4.68 13.57 5.67
C ILE A 229 -3.81 13.88 4.45
N LEU A 230 -2.74 13.11 4.24
CA LEU A 230 -1.83 13.33 3.11
C LEU A 230 -2.54 13.18 1.75
N TYR A 231 -3.44 12.20 1.63
CA TYR A 231 -4.20 11.95 0.41
C TYR A 231 -5.19 13.05 0.12
N VAL A 232 -5.93 13.51 1.14
CA VAL A 232 -6.86 14.63 0.98
C VAL A 232 -6.12 15.89 0.54
N VAL A 233 -5.01 16.24 1.21
CA VAL A 233 -4.23 17.43 0.86
C VAL A 233 -3.65 17.28 -0.55
N THR A 234 -3.11 16.12 -0.90
CA THR A 234 -2.56 15.88 -2.25
C THR A 234 -3.62 16.02 -3.33
N VAL A 235 -4.79 15.40 -3.15
CA VAL A 235 -5.89 15.49 -4.12
C VAL A 235 -6.36 16.94 -4.31
N VAL A 236 -6.51 17.69 -3.22
CA VAL A 236 -6.88 19.11 -3.26
C VAL A 236 -5.82 19.93 -4.01
N MET A 237 -4.54 19.74 -3.69
CA MET A 237 -3.45 20.48 -4.35
C MET A 237 -3.35 20.16 -5.84
N VAL A 238 -3.43 18.88 -6.21
CA VAL A 238 -3.34 18.42 -7.59
C VAL A 238 -4.51 18.95 -8.45
N ILE A 239 -5.73 18.93 -7.93
CA ILE A 239 -6.88 19.50 -8.66
C ILE A 239 -6.80 21.02 -8.71
N GLY A 240 -6.39 21.65 -7.61
CA GLY A 240 -6.15 23.10 -7.56
C GLY A 240 -5.13 23.55 -8.60
N ALA A 241 -4.07 22.77 -8.83
CA ALA A 241 -3.04 23.05 -9.81
C ALA A 241 -3.45 22.79 -11.26
N PHE A 242 -4.14 21.68 -11.52
CA PHE A 242 -4.35 21.20 -12.90
C PHE A 242 -5.78 21.21 -13.41
N SER A 243 -6.78 21.53 -12.57
CA SER A 243 -8.22 21.31 -12.84
C SER A 243 -8.58 19.84 -13.08
N ILE A 244 -9.89 19.52 -13.12
CA ILE A 244 -10.33 18.14 -13.37
C ILE A 244 -9.87 17.62 -14.75
N ASP A 245 -9.92 18.46 -15.79
CA ASP A 245 -9.56 18.08 -17.16
C ASP A 245 -8.05 17.85 -17.30
N GLY A 246 -7.24 18.63 -16.57
CA GLY A 246 -5.80 18.41 -16.53
C GLY A 246 -5.42 17.17 -15.71
N VAL A 247 -6.12 16.87 -14.63
CA VAL A 247 -5.81 15.71 -13.78
C VAL A 247 -6.04 14.38 -14.52
N VAL A 248 -7.12 14.24 -15.28
CA VAL A 248 -7.45 12.96 -15.96
C VAL A 248 -6.50 12.61 -17.11
N THR A 249 -5.84 13.60 -17.70
CA THR A 249 -4.90 13.40 -18.82
C THR A 249 -3.48 13.01 -18.38
N ARG A 250 -3.18 13.10 -17.08
CA ARG A 250 -1.87 12.81 -16.50
C ARG A 250 -1.85 11.42 -15.92
N THR A 251 -0.81 10.62 -16.21
CA THR A 251 -0.72 9.24 -15.66
C THR A 251 -0.43 9.26 -14.16
N TRP A 252 0.48 10.13 -13.72
CA TRP A 252 0.93 10.25 -12.34
C TRP A 252 0.83 11.73 -11.90
N PRO A 253 -0.40 12.27 -11.72
CA PRO A 253 -0.59 13.71 -11.56
C PRO A 253 0.14 14.29 -10.35
N THR A 254 0.38 13.51 -9.29
CA THR A 254 1.17 13.96 -8.13
C THR A 254 2.66 14.10 -8.48
N ILE A 255 3.20 13.25 -9.35
CA ILE A 255 4.57 13.42 -9.86
C ILE A 255 4.63 14.64 -10.78
N ASP A 256 3.65 14.80 -11.67
CA ASP A 256 3.63 15.94 -12.58
C ASP A 256 3.50 17.28 -11.83
N LEU A 257 2.84 17.29 -10.66
CA LEU A 257 2.81 18.43 -9.74
C LEU A 257 4.19 18.71 -9.13
N ILE A 258 4.98 17.68 -8.84
CA ILE A 258 6.36 17.84 -8.39
C ILE A 258 7.21 18.50 -9.49
N GLN A 259 6.98 18.13 -10.76
CA GLN A 259 7.74 18.61 -11.90
C GLN A 259 7.26 19.94 -12.48
N SER A 260 6.09 20.45 -12.06
CA SER A 260 5.60 21.74 -12.55
C SER A 260 6.39 22.94 -11.99
N TYR A 261 7.42 22.68 -11.18
CA TYR A 261 8.22 23.68 -10.47
C TYR A 261 9.69 23.54 -10.83
N GLU A 262 10.18 24.45 -11.68
CA GLU A 262 11.61 24.62 -11.91
C GLU A 262 12.21 25.56 -10.85
N PHE A 263 13.18 25.08 -10.07
CA PHE A 263 13.97 25.93 -9.19
C PHE A 263 15.03 26.68 -10.01
N GLU A 264 14.73 27.90 -10.45
CA GLU A 264 15.77 28.79 -10.96
C GLU A 264 16.67 29.28 -9.80
N GLY A 265 17.97 28.88 -9.81
CA GLY A 265 19.00 29.54 -8.99
C GLY A 265 19.57 28.82 -7.76
N MET A 266 19.28 27.53 -7.52
CA MET A 266 20.01 26.70 -6.54
C MET A 266 20.97 25.71 -7.22
N LEU A 267 21.96 25.19 -6.46
CA LEU A 267 22.92 24.14 -6.89
C LEU A 267 22.29 22.81 -7.37
N PHE A 268 20.95 22.67 -7.32
CA PHE A 268 20.22 21.43 -7.64
C PHE A 268 19.20 21.65 -8.78
N GLU A 269 19.67 21.76 -10.02
CA GLU A 269 18.85 21.78 -11.24
C GLU A 269 18.04 20.48 -11.45
N ARG A 270 18.26 19.43 -10.64
CA ARG A 270 17.54 18.13 -10.66
C ARG A 270 16.93 17.76 -9.31
N PHE A 271 16.36 18.73 -8.60
CA PHE A 271 15.69 18.48 -7.32
C PHE A 271 14.57 17.43 -7.45
N GLU A 272 13.84 17.44 -8.56
CA GLU A 272 12.80 16.46 -8.90
C GLU A 272 13.29 15.01 -8.86
N SER A 273 14.49 14.74 -9.39
CA SER A 273 15.06 13.39 -9.41
C SER A 273 15.31 12.84 -8.00
N LEU A 274 15.62 13.70 -7.04
CA LEU A 274 15.80 13.31 -5.63
C LEU A 274 14.45 12.93 -4.99
N LEU A 275 13.39 13.68 -5.28
CA LEU A 275 12.04 13.39 -4.79
C LEU A 275 11.52 12.06 -5.37
N LEU A 276 11.77 11.84 -6.66
CA LEU A 276 11.44 10.58 -7.34
C LEU A 276 12.22 9.39 -6.78
N ALA A 277 13.50 9.54 -6.43
CA ALA A 277 14.26 8.47 -5.80
C ALA A 277 13.68 8.05 -4.44
N ILE A 278 13.20 9.03 -3.65
CA ILE A 278 12.49 8.75 -2.39
C ILE A 278 11.17 8.04 -2.65
N TRP A 279 10.48 8.40 -3.73
CA TRP A 279 9.26 7.72 -4.13
C TRP A 279 9.49 6.27 -4.57
N VAL A 280 10.55 6.00 -5.31
CA VAL A 280 11.00 4.66 -5.66
C VAL A 280 11.28 3.83 -4.40
N MET A 281 11.88 4.41 -3.37
CA MET A 281 12.05 3.75 -2.06
C MET A 281 10.72 3.46 -1.36
N GLN A 282 9.72 4.32 -1.52
CA GLN A 282 8.38 4.10 -0.97
C GLN A 282 7.66 2.93 -1.64
N ILE A 283 7.73 2.83 -2.97
CA ILE A 283 7.17 1.68 -3.72
C ILE A 283 7.93 0.39 -3.36
N PHE A 284 9.27 0.49 -3.26
CA PHE A 284 10.09 -0.63 -2.81
C PHE A 284 9.69 -1.13 -1.41
N SER A 285 9.30 -0.22 -0.53
CA SER A 285 8.80 -0.54 0.81
C SER A 285 7.57 -1.45 0.77
N THR A 286 6.63 -1.15 -0.10
CA THR A 286 5.43 -1.96 -0.29
C THR A 286 5.74 -3.31 -0.94
N PHE A 287 6.63 -3.32 -1.93
CA PHE A 287 7.15 -4.55 -2.52
C PHE A 287 7.73 -5.50 -1.46
N ILE A 288 8.60 -5.02 -0.57
CA ILE A 288 9.22 -5.90 0.44
C ILE A 288 8.20 -6.42 1.46
N ILE A 289 7.20 -5.61 1.84
CA ILE A 289 6.17 -6.00 2.83
C ILE A 289 5.33 -7.15 2.27
N THR A 290 4.90 -7.01 1.02
CA THR A 290 4.05 -7.99 0.32
C THR A 290 4.83 -9.25 -0.05
N TYR A 291 6.08 -9.10 -0.49
CA TYR A 291 6.99 -10.22 -0.73
C TYR A 291 7.28 -11.02 0.55
N TYR A 292 7.53 -10.34 1.67
CA TYR A 292 7.69 -10.98 2.98
C TYR A 292 6.40 -11.71 3.40
N ALA A 293 5.23 -11.07 3.25
CA ALA A 293 3.95 -11.67 3.60
C ALA A 293 3.67 -12.96 2.83
N ALA A 294 3.91 -12.98 1.52
CA ALA A 294 3.77 -14.17 0.67
C ALA A 294 4.77 -15.26 1.06
N SER A 295 6.05 -14.90 1.24
CA SER A 295 7.11 -15.84 1.65
C SER A 295 6.82 -16.47 3.00
N LEU A 296 6.37 -15.67 3.97
CA LEU A 296 6.02 -16.13 5.31
C LEU A 296 4.87 -17.14 5.27
N GLY A 297 3.84 -16.88 4.46
CA GLY A 297 2.72 -17.79 4.30
C GLY A 297 3.14 -19.12 3.69
N VAL A 298 3.90 -19.11 2.59
CA VAL A 298 4.39 -20.34 1.95
C VAL A 298 5.28 -21.14 2.90
N ALA A 299 6.16 -20.47 3.64
CA ALA A 299 7.04 -21.09 4.63
C ALA A 299 6.24 -21.78 5.74
N GLN A 300 5.22 -21.12 6.28
CA GLN A 300 4.40 -21.68 7.35
C GLN A 300 3.47 -22.80 6.89
N LEU A 301 2.87 -22.72 5.69
CA LEU A 301 2.03 -23.80 5.16
C LEU A 301 2.85 -25.04 4.76
N SER A 302 4.06 -24.83 4.25
CA SER A 302 4.96 -25.91 3.81
C SER A 302 5.86 -26.44 4.92
N ASN A 303 5.84 -25.81 6.10
CA ASN A 303 6.76 -26.07 7.21
C ASN A 303 8.24 -26.01 6.79
N LYS A 304 8.58 -25.05 5.92
CA LYS A 304 9.94 -24.80 5.43
C LYS A 304 10.53 -23.55 6.08
N GLY A 305 11.86 -23.42 6.07
CA GLY A 305 12.52 -22.18 6.47
C GLY A 305 12.13 -21.01 5.55
N LEU A 306 12.12 -19.79 6.08
CA LEU A 306 11.73 -18.58 5.34
C LEU A 306 12.70 -18.30 4.17
N VAL A 307 14.01 -18.38 4.40
CA VAL A 307 15.02 -18.02 3.39
C VAL A 307 14.93 -18.88 2.12
N PRO A 308 14.88 -20.23 2.16
CA PRO A 308 14.68 -21.03 0.95
C PRO A 308 13.40 -20.67 0.17
N VAL A 309 12.34 -20.27 0.88
CA VAL A 309 11.06 -19.88 0.27
C VAL A 309 11.17 -18.51 -0.40
N ILE A 310 11.84 -17.54 0.22
CA ILE A 310 12.14 -16.23 -0.37
C ILE A 310 12.76 -16.44 -1.76
N PHE A 311 13.85 -17.21 -1.84
CA PHE A 311 14.51 -17.52 -3.12
C PHE A 311 13.59 -18.29 -4.08
N GLY A 312 12.81 -19.25 -3.57
CA GLY A 312 11.94 -20.11 -4.38
C GLY A 312 10.79 -19.37 -5.07
N ILE A 313 10.21 -18.35 -4.45
CA ILE A 313 9.09 -17.59 -5.06
C ILE A 313 9.55 -16.43 -5.94
N LEU A 314 10.84 -16.05 -5.86
CA LEU A 314 11.42 -14.94 -6.63
C LEU A 314 11.14 -15.03 -8.14
N PRO A 315 11.34 -16.18 -8.83
CA PRO A 315 11.08 -16.26 -10.26
C PRO A 315 9.59 -16.06 -10.59
N VAL A 316 8.69 -16.48 -9.69
CA VAL A 316 7.25 -16.33 -9.88
C VAL A 316 6.85 -14.85 -9.85
N ILE A 317 7.39 -14.09 -8.89
CA ILE A 317 7.18 -12.64 -8.79
C ILE A 317 7.66 -11.96 -10.08
N TYR A 318 8.87 -12.31 -10.56
CA TYR A 318 9.42 -11.74 -11.78
C TYR A 318 8.54 -12.02 -13.01
N LEU A 319 8.08 -13.26 -13.19
CA LEU A 319 7.23 -13.64 -14.32
C LEU A 319 5.89 -12.88 -14.32
N ILE A 320 5.27 -12.71 -13.15
CA ILE A 320 4.02 -11.93 -13.03
C ILE A 320 4.29 -10.45 -13.32
N ALA A 321 5.40 -9.89 -12.82
CA ALA A 321 5.78 -8.50 -13.08
C ALA A 321 6.04 -8.22 -14.58
N MET A 322 6.40 -9.24 -15.35
CA MET A 322 6.61 -9.16 -16.80
C MET A 322 5.32 -9.39 -17.62
N THR A 323 4.19 -9.71 -16.97
CA THR A 323 2.94 -10.01 -17.67
C THR A 323 2.28 -8.76 -18.28
N PRO A 324 2.19 -7.60 -17.59
CA PRO A 324 1.70 -6.37 -18.19
C PRO A 324 2.65 -5.90 -19.30
N LYS A 325 2.11 -5.62 -20.50
CA LYS A 325 2.92 -5.17 -21.64
C LYS A 325 3.01 -3.66 -21.75
N ASN A 326 2.08 -2.95 -21.13
CA ASN A 326 1.96 -1.50 -21.16
C ASN A 326 1.30 -1.00 -19.85
N ILE A 327 1.25 0.31 -19.69
CA ILE A 327 0.69 0.96 -18.50
C ILE A 327 -0.81 0.66 -18.29
N ASN A 328 -1.59 0.48 -19.35
CA ASN A 328 -3.02 0.18 -19.25
C ASN A 328 -3.26 -1.24 -18.70
N ASP A 329 -2.46 -2.22 -19.15
CA ASP A 329 -2.49 -3.58 -18.60
C ASP A 329 -2.11 -3.56 -17.12
N LEU A 330 -1.14 -2.72 -16.74
CA LEU A 330 -0.70 -2.57 -15.36
C LEU A 330 -1.80 -1.95 -14.48
N GLN A 331 -2.49 -0.91 -14.98
CA GLN A 331 -3.64 -0.31 -14.28
C GLN A 331 -4.77 -1.32 -14.09
N THR A 332 -5.08 -2.09 -15.14
CA THR A 332 -6.08 -3.17 -15.07
C THR A 332 -5.71 -4.22 -14.02
N LEU A 333 -4.44 -4.60 -13.93
CA LEU A 333 -3.95 -5.49 -12.88
C LEU A 333 -4.12 -4.87 -11.49
N GLY A 334 -3.82 -3.58 -11.34
CA GLY A 334 -4.08 -2.82 -10.11
C GLY A 334 -5.54 -2.84 -9.68
N ASP A 335 -6.48 -2.64 -10.62
CA ASP A 335 -7.92 -2.70 -10.35
C ASP A 335 -8.37 -4.09 -9.92
N ILE A 336 -7.83 -5.15 -10.55
CA ILE A 336 -8.11 -6.53 -10.16
C ILE A 336 -7.63 -6.79 -8.73
N ILE A 337 -6.40 -6.38 -8.41
CA ILE A 337 -5.82 -6.53 -7.07
C ILE A 337 -6.67 -5.78 -6.04
N GLY A 338 -7.00 -4.52 -6.30
CA GLY A 338 -7.82 -3.72 -5.40
C GLY A 338 -9.20 -4.33 -5.16
N ASN A 339 -9.91 -4.72 -6.22
CA ASN A 339 -11.22 -5.37 -6.08
C ASN A 339 -11.12 -6.69 -5.31
N ALA A 340 -10.07 -7.50 -5.57
CA ALA A 340 -9.81 -8.71 -4.81
C ALA A 340 -9.54 -8.40 -3.33
N ALA A 341 -8.80 -7.33 -3.01
CA ALA A 341 -8.52 -6.92 -1.64
C ALA A 341 -9.81 -6.63 -0.86
N LEU A 342 -10.75 -5.87 -1.43
CA LEU A 342 -12.03 -5.58 -0.77
C LEU A 342 -12.86 -6.84 -0.52
N ILE A 343 -12.89 -7.78 -1.48
CA ILE A 343 -13.66 -9.02 -1.32
C ILE A 343 -13.00 -9.92 -0.27
N ILE A 344 -11.71 -10.19 -0.43
CA ILE A 344 -10.93 -11.08 0.44
C ILE A 344 -10.91 -10.52 1.86
N PHE A 345 -10.47 -9.27 2.04
CA PHE A 345 -10.25 -8.69 3.36
C PHE A 345 -11.46 -7.97 3.95
N GLY A 346 -12.49 -7.69 3.16
CA GLY A 346 -13.80 -7.27 3.68
C GLY A 346 -14.61 -8.45 4.23
N ILE A 347 -14.60 -9.60 3.54
CA ILE A 347 -15.47 -10.74 3.89
C ILE A 347 -14.78 -11.72 4.85
N ILE A 348 -13.54 -12.13 4.57
CA ILE A 348 -12.87 -13.20 5.33
C ILE A 348 -12.75 -12.84 6.82
N PRO A 349 -12.28 -11.65 7.23
CA PRO A 349 -12.12 -11.34 8.65
C PRO A 349 -13.45 -11.38 9.41
N ILE A 350 -14.54 -10.93 8.79
CA ILE A 350 -15.89 -10.96 9.37
C ILE A 350 -16.37 -12.41 9.55
N LEU A 351 -16.17 -13.26 8.55
CA LEU A 351 -16.50 -14.68 8.63
C LEU A 351 -15.71 -15.36 9.76
N PHE A 352 -14.41 -15.13 9.83
CA PHE A 352 -13.54 -15.73 10.84
C PHE A 352 -13.89 -15.26 12.26
N LEU A 353 -14.17 -13.97 12.45
CA LEU A 353 -14.66 -13.42 13.73
C LEU A 353 -15.99 -14.07 14.15
N SER A 354 -16.91 -14.25 13.21
CA SER A 354 -18.22 -14.84 13.48
C SER A 354 -18.09 -16.31 13.90
N ILE A 355 -17.30 -17.10 13.16
CA ILE A 355 -17.05 -18.51 13.49
C ILE A 355 -16.35 -18.64 14.84
N ASN A 356 -15.36 -17.79 15.12
CA ASN A 356 -14.64 -17.84 16.39
C ASN A 356 -15.56 -17.54 17.60
N LYS A 357 -16.45 -16.54 17.49
CA LYS A 357 -17.45 -16.25 18.52
C LYS A 357 -18.40 -17.42 18.78
N VAL A 358 -18.87 -18.10 17.73
CA VAL A 358 -19.76 -19.26 17.88
C VAL A 358 -19.05 -20.44 18.55
N LYS A 359 -17.77 -20.67 18.26
CA LYS A 359 -16.98 -21.70 18.95
C LYS A 359 -16.70 -21.35 20.40
N GLY A 360 -16.34 -20.10 20.69
CA GLY A 360 -16.08 -19.63 22.05
C GLY A 360 -17.32 -19.54 22.94
N ALA A 361 -18.53 -19.52 22.37
CA ALA A 361 -19.78 -19.59 23.12
C ALA A 361 -20.24 -21.03 23.42
N LYS A 362 -19.58 -22.04 22.84
CA LYS A 362 -19.93 -23.48 22.98
C LYS A 362 -18.97 -24.25 23.88
N GLY A 363 -17.87 -23.64 24.33
CA GLY A 363 -16.94 -24.17 25.32
C GLY A 363 -16.92 -23.24 26.53
#